data_AF-A0A060BWS0-F1
#
_entry.id   AF-A0A060BWS0-F1
#
_cell.length_a   1.000
_cell.length_b   1.000
_cell.length_c   1.000
_cell.angle_alpha   90.00
_cell.angle_beta   90.00
_cell.angle_gamma   90.00
#
_symmetry.space_group_name_H-M   'P 1'
#
loop_
_entity.id
_entity.type
_entity.pdbx_description
1 polymer ?
#
loop_
_entity_poly.entity_id
_entity_poly.type
_entity_poly.pdbx_seq_one_letter_code
_entity_poly.pdbx_strand_id
1 'polypeptide(L)' 'MLSVVVPVYNEQLNIEKFYEEATRAIQSINMNYEIIFVDDGSRDSTPLLLSRLTQQDDHVRV' A
#
# COMPACT_ATOMS: atom_id res chain seq x y z
N MET A 1 -3.91 -10.56 13.55
CA MET A 1 -4.04 -9.40 12.65
C MET A 1 -2.65 -8.84 12.44
N LEU A 2 -2.25 -8.64 11.19
CA LEU A 2 -0.94 -8.11 10.80
C LEU A 2 -1.10 -6.70 10.22
N SER A 3 -0.40 -5.71 10.76
CA SER A 3 -0.41 -4.35 10.20
C SER A 3 0.95 -4.08 9.57
N VAL A 4 0.95 -3.74 8.28
CA VAL A 4 2.15 -3.39 7.51
C VAL A 4 2.15 -1.89 7.27
N VAL A 5 3.08 -1.17 7.88
CA VAL A 5 3.18 0.29 7.74
C VAL A 5 4.34 0.63 6.81
N VAL A 6 4.08 1.41 5.76
CA VAL A 6 5.02 1.66 4.67
C VAL A 6 5.14 3.17 4.43
N PRO A 7 6.24 3.81 4.85
CA PRO A 7 6.50 5.19 4.48
C PRO A 7 6.82 5.27 2.98
N VAL A 8 6.23 6.23 2.28
CA VAL A 8 6.45 6.43 0.84
C VAL A 8 6.71 7.90 0.53
N TYR A 9 7.64 8.15 -0.38
CA TYR A 9 7.95 9.48 -0.91
C TYR A 9 8.42 9.37 -2.36
N ASN A 10 7.64 9.89 -3.30
CA ASN A 10 7.88 9.83 -4.74
C ASN A 10 8.10 8.40 -5.30
N GLU A 11 7.22 7.48 -4.94
CA GLU A 11 7.30 6.05 -5.27
C GLU A 11 6.32 5.63 -6.39
N GLN A 12 5.92 6.56 -7.27
CA GLN A 12 4.88 6.30 -8.28
C GLN A 12 5.17 5.12 -9.23
N LEU A 13 6.44 4.70 -9.36
CA LEU A 13 6.86 3.59 -10.23
C LEU A 13 6.89 2.24 -9.52
N ASN A 14 6.84 2.24 -8.18
CA ASN A 14 7.08 1.06 -7.34
C ASN A 14 5.87 0.68 -6.50
N ILE A 15 4.98 1.63 -6.18
CA ILE A 15 3.92 1.41 -5.19
C ILE A 15 2.94 0.30 -5.55
N GLU A 16 2.55 0.19 -6.82
CA GLU A 16 1.67 -0.88 -7.30
C GLU A 16 2.36 -2.25 -7.22
N LYS A 17 3.63 -2.33 -7.62
CA LYS A 17 4.42 -3.58 -7.55
C LYS A 17 4.62 -4.04 -6.11
N PHE A 18 4.92 -3.09 -5.20
CA PHE A 18 5.03 -3.38 -3.78
C PHE A 18 3.71 -3.93 -3.24
N TYR A 19 2.60 -3.27 -3.54
CA TYR A 19 1.27 -3.72 -3.12
C TYR A 19 0.97 -5.14 -3.62
N GLU A 20 1.19 -5.43 -4.91
CA GLU A 20 0.94 -6.76 -5.48
C GLU A 20 1.75 -7.87 -4.78
N GLU A 21 3.05 -7.65 -4.58
CA GLU A 21 3.93 -8.65 -3.96
C GLU A 21 3.70 -8.79 -2.46
N ALA A 22 3.46 -7.68 -1.74
CA ALA A 22 3.12 -7.70 -0.32
C ALA A 22 1.80 -8.44 -0.08
N THR A 23 0.76 -8.12 -0.85
CA THR A 23 -0.54 -8.79 -0.76
C THR A 23 -0.42 -10.29 -1.04
N ARG A 24 0.33 -10.68 -2.09
CA ARG A 24 0.58 -12.11 -2.39
C ARG A 24 1.29 -12.81 -1.23
N ALA A 25 2.31 -12.19 -0.65
CA ALA A 25 3.05 -12.76 0.47
C ALA A 25 2.17 -12.92 1.71
N ILE A 26 1.37 -11.90 2.06
CA ILE A 26 0.55 -11.90 3.28
C ILE A 26 -0.63 -12.88 3.15
N GLN A 27 -1.24 -13.00 1.97
CA GLN A 27 -2.33 -13.96 1.73
C GLN A 27 -1.91 -15.42 2.03
N SER A 28 -0.62 -15.75 1.92
CA SER A 28 -0.11 -17.09 2.27
C SER A 28 -0.13 -17.41 3.77
N ILE A 29 -0.30 -16.41 4.63
CA ILE A 29 -0.16 -16.52 6.09
C ILE A 29 -1.52 -16.77 6.78
N ASN A 30 -2.64 -16.73 6.04
CA ASN A 30 -4.01 -16.94 6.53
C ASN A 30 -4.35 -16.13 7.80
N MET A 31 -3.99 -14.84 7.81
CA MET A 31 -4.32 -13.88 8.86
C MET A 31 -4.97 -12.63 8.27
N ASN A 32 -5.91 -12.03 9.01
CA ASN A 32 -6.39 -10.68 8.68
C ASN A 32 -5.22 -9.69 8.69
N TYR A 33 -5.22 -8.76 7.74
CA TYR A 33 -4.15 -7.79 7.59
C TYR A 33 -4.65 -6.43 7.13
N GLU A 34 -3.80 -5.43 7.29
CA GLU A 34 -3.94 -4.11 6.69
C GLU A 34 -2.59 -3.61 6.19
N ILE A 35 -2.59 -2.82 5.12
CA ILE A 35 -1.42 -2.12 4.60
C ILE A 35 -1.68 -0.63 4.71
N ILE A 36 -0.86 0.06 5.50
CA ILE A 36 -0.98 1.49 5.78
C ILE A 36 0.18 2.20 5.11
N PHE A 37 -0.10 2.96 4.05
CA PHE A 37 0.89 3.78 3.37
C PHE A 37 0.95 5.16 4.00
N VAL A 38 2.12 5.58 4.47
CA VAL A 38 2.31 6.92 5.04
C VAL A 38 3.03 7.77 4.00
N ASP A 39 2.28 8.63 3.30
CA ASP A 39 2.87 9.56 2.33
C ASP A 39 3.58 10.72 3.03
N ASP A 40 4.90 10.85 2.81
CA ASP A 40 5.75 11.89 3.39
C ASP A 40 5.82 13.14 2.49
N GLY A 41 4.67 13.54 1.95
CA GLY A 41 4.53 14.74 1.12
C GLY A 41 5.09 14.59 -0.29
N SER A 42 4.78 13.47 -0.95
CA SER A 42 5.17 13.23 -2.35
C SER A 42 4.70 14.36 -3.27
N ARG A 43 5.50 14.65 -4.31
CA ARG A 43 5.24 15.70 -5.31
C ARG A 43 4.95 15.15 -6.70
N ASP A 44 4.95 13.84 -6.81
CA ASP A 44 4.72 13.09 -8.01
C ASP A 44 3.31 12.44 -7.98
N SER A 45 3.06 11.43 -8.80
CA SER A 45 1.74 10.78 -8.85
C SER A 45 1.46 9.82 -7.67
N THR A 46 2.36 9.68 -6.68
CA THR A 46 2.20 8.76 -5.54
C THR A 46 0.86 8.92 -4.80
N PRO A 47 0.42 10.14 -4.41
CA PRO A 47 -0.83 10.30 -3.66
C PRO A 47 -2.07 9.89 -4.46
N LEU A 48 -2.04 10.11 -5.78
CA LEU A 48 -3.12 9.69 -6.68
C LEU A 48 -3.21 8.15 -6.76
N LEU A 49 -2.06 7.48 -6.86
CA LEU A 49 -2.00 6.01 -6.90
C LEU A 49 -2.45 5.40 -5.57
N LEU A 50 -2.03 5.98 -4.45
CA LEU A 50 -2.49 5.58 -3.11
C LEU A 50 -4.01 5.68 -2.96
N SER A 51 -4.60 6.81 -3.38
CA SER A 51 -6.05 7.00 -3.39
C SER A 51 -6.76 5.93 -4.22
N ARG A 52 -6.19 5.55 -5.37
CA ARG A 52 -6.73 4.47 -6.20
C ARG A 52 -6.70 3.12 -5.47
N LEU A 53 -5.58 2.78 -4.82
CA LEU A 53 -5.44 1.52 -4.10
C LEU A 53 -6.46 1.40 -2.96
N THR A 54 -6.70 2.47 -2.19
CA THR A 54 -7.71 2.46 -1.12
C THR A 54 -9.15 2.27 -1.61
N GLN A 55 -9.45 2.62 -2.87
CA GLN A 55 -10.76 2.38 -3.48
C GLN A 55 -10.90 0.96 -4.05
N GLN A 56 -9.78 0.30 -4.31
CA GLN A 56 -9.74 -1.04 -4.92
C GLN A 56 -9.68 -2.15 -3.89
N ASP A 57 -9.09 -1.90 -2.72
CA ASP A 57 -8.90 -2.90 -1.66
C ASP A 57 -9.17 -2.31 -0.27
N ASP A 58 -10.14 -2.89 0.44
CA ASP A 58 -10.54 -2.51 1.80
C ASP A 58 -9.44 -2.76 2.85
N HIS A 59 -8.41 -3.55 2.52
CA HIS A 59 -7.24 -3.76 3.39
C HIS A 59 -6.22 -2.61 3.32
N VAL A 60 -6.33 -1.70 2.35
CA VAL A 60 -5.36 -0.61 2.13
C VAL A 60 -5.84 0.69 2.77
N ARG A 61 -4.93 1.38 3.46
CA ARG A 61 -5.14 2.68 4.13
C ARG A 61 -4.00 3.65 3.82
N VAL A 62 -4.27 4.95 3.94
CA VAL A 62 -3.31 6.05 3.78
C VAL A 62 -3.45 7.01 4.95
#